data_AF-A0A952S2P1-F1
#
_entry.id   AF-A0A952S2P1-F1
#
_cell.length_a   1.000
_cell.length_b   1.000
_cell.length_c   1.000
_cell.angle_alpha   90.00
_cell.angle_beta   90.00
_cell.angle_gamma   90.00
#
_symmetry.space_group_name_H-M   'P 1'
#
loop_
_entity.id
_entity.type
_entity.pdbx_description
1 polymer ?
#
loop_
_entity_poly.entity_id
_entity_poly.type
_entity_poly.pdbx_seq_one_letter_code
_entity_poly.pdbx_strand_id
1 'polypeptide(L)'
;MSTLEVGTKVKCGICGKDTEVTLISERLGTQAYDLKCWHRNAICPSCGDLVRDKSETVQEVHPHCEKCDGPFYDDEDEEDDG
;
A
#
# COMPACT_ATOMS: atom_id res chain seq x y z
N MET A 1 4.35 -6.07 16.27
CA MET A 1 4.07 -6.07 14.81
C MET A 1 5.37 -6.41 14.11
N SER A 2 5.36 -7.37 13.19
CA SER A 2 6.57 -7.75 12.45
C SER A 2 6.83 -6.70 11.37
N THR A 3 7.88 -5.91 11.55
CA THR A 3 8.36 -4.97 10.52
C THR A 3 9.06 -5.76 9.42
N LEU A 4 8.72 -5.50 8.15
CA LEU A 4 9.44 -6.07 7.00
C LEU A 4 10.82 -5.44 6.88
N GLU A 5 11.79 -6.17 6.32
CA GLU A 5 13.14 -5.68 6.05
C GLU A 5 13.37 -5.53 4.53
N VAL A 6 14.32 -4.68 4.13
CA VAL A 6 14.75 -4.60 2.72
C VAL A 6 15.28 -5.98 2.28
N GLY A 7 14.87 -6.43 1.09
CA GLY A 7 15.17 -7.78 0.60
C GLY A 7 14.11 -8.82 0.97
N THR A 8 13.10 -8.48 1.78
CA THR A 8 12.02 -9.40 2.12
C THR A 8 11.13 -9.65 0.91
N LYS A 9 10.90 -10.92 0.58
CA LYS A 9 9.95 -11.33 -0.47
C LYS A 9 8.52 -11.18 0.04
N VAL A 10 7.70 -10.44 -0.70
CA VAL A 10 6.31 -10.12 -0.36
C VAL A 10 5.43 -10.15 -1.61
N LYS A 11 4.11 -10.22 -1.43
CA LYS A 11 3.15 -10.02 -2.51
C LYS A 11 2.71 -8.56 -2.51
N CYS A 12 2.80 -7.89 -3.66
CA CYS A 12 2.33 -6.50 -3.78
C CYS A 12 0.80 -6.44 -3.64
N GLY A 13 0.31 -5.58 -2.75
CA GLY A 13 -1.12 -5.33 -2.54
C GLY A 13 -1.78 -4.53 -3.66
N ILE A 14 -1.02 -4.01 -4.63
CA ILE A 14 -1.54 -3.29 -5.81
C ILE A 14 -1.63 -4.22 -7.03
N CYS A 15 -0.51 -4.83 -7.44
CA CYS A 15 -0.48 -5.64 -8.67
C CYS A 15 -0.61 -7.15 -8.43
N GLY A 16 -0.64 -7.59 -7.17
CA GLY A 16 -0.80 -8.99 -6.80
C GLY A 16 0.39 -9.90 -7.14
N LYS A 17 1.52 -9.36 -7.62
CA LYS A 17 2.71 -10.14 -8.01
C LYS A 17 3.66 -10.31 -6.82
N ASP A 18 4.39 -11.43 -6.81
CA ASP A 18 5.54 -11.62 -5.93
C ASP A 18 6.63 -10.61 -6.27
N THR A 19 7.15 -9.94 -5.25
CA THR A 19 8.12 -8.86 -5.34
C THR A 19 8.96 -8.82 -4.07
N GLU A 20 9.79 -7.79 -3.93
CA GLU A 20 10.72 -7.62 -2.83
C GLU A 20 10.68 -6.18 -2.30
N VAL A 21 10.83 -6.01 -0.99
CA VAL A 21 10.96 -4.68 -0.37
C VAL A 21 12.30 -4.06 -0.75
N THR A 22 12.28 -2.86 -1.34
CA THR A 22 13.49 -2.13 -1.77
C THR A 22 13.83 -0.94 -0.90
N LEU A 23 12.81 -0.28 -0.32
CA LEU A 23 13.00 0.84 0.59
C LEU A 23 11.93 0.79 1.66
N ILE A 24 12.31 1.21 2.87
CA ILE A 24 11.40 1.39 3.99
C ILE A 24 11.50 2.86 4.39
N SER A 25 10.35 3.53 4.43
CA SER A 25 10.24 4.89 4.93
C SER A 25 9.20 4.96 6.05
N GLU A 26 9.42 5.82 7.03
CA GLU A 26 8.45 6.07 8.10
C GLU A 26 7.96 7.49 7.99
N ARG A 27 6.64 7.68 7.99
CA ARG A 27 6.04 9.01 8.03
C ARG A 27 4.82 9.04 8.92
N LEU A 28 4.75 10.06 9.77
CA LEU A 28 3.71 10.21 10.80
C LEU A 28 3.52 8.93 11.65
N GLY A 29 4.60 8.19 11.91
CA GLY A 29 4.59 6.96 12.70
C GLY A 29 4.07 5.71 11.98
N THR A 30 3.82 5.79 10.67
CA THR A 30 3.42 4.65 9.84
C THR A 30 4.51 4.32 8.83
N GLN A 31 4.82 3.02 8.68
CA GLN A 31 5.82 2.54 7.73
C GLN A 31 5.22 2.34 6.35
N ALA A 32 5.88 2.89 5.35
CA ALA A 32 5.68 2.60 3.94
C ALA A 32 6.84 1.75 3.40
N TYR A 33 6.49 0.84 2.49
CA TYR A 33 7.37 -0.13 1.87
C TYR A 33 7.32 0.06 0.37
N ASP A 34 8.37 0.63 -0.22
CA ASP A 34 8.52 0.66 -1.66
C ASP A 34 9.05 -0.69 -2.12
N LEU A 35 8.37 -1.26 -3.10
CA LEU A 35 8.66 -2.58 -3.63
C LEU A 35 9.43 -2.48 -4.96
N LYS A 36 10.13 -3.55 -5.33
CA LYS A 36 10.86 -3.67 -6.60
C LYS A 36 9.97 -3.51 -7.85
N CYS A 37 8.66 -3.69 -7.69
CA CYS A 37 7.66 -3.42 -8.72
C CYS A 37 7.23 -1.94 -8.78
N TRP A 38 7.96 -1.03 -8.13
CA TRP A 38 7.73 0.42 -8.12
C TRP A 38 6.40 0.84 -7.53
N HIS A 39 5.86 0.02 -6.62
CA HIS A 39 4.63 0.30 -5.90
C HIS A 39 4.93 0.49 -4.42
N ARG A 40 4.31 1.51 -3.83
CA ARG A 40 4.36 1.77 -2.40
C ARG A 40 3.21 1.07 -1.70
N ASN A 41 3.52 0.31 -0.67
CA ASN A 41 2.56 -0.45 0.12
C ASN A 41 2.75 -0.11 1.60
N ALA A 42 1.74 -0.40 2.41
CA ALA A 42 1.79 -0.23 3.86
C ALA A 42 1.10 -1.43 4.53
N ILE A 43 1.46 -1.71 5.79
CA ILE A 43 0.81 -2.77 6.56
C ILE A 43 -0.55 -2.27 7.02
N CYS A 44 -1.62 -3.00 6.71
CA CYS A 44 -2.94 -2.72 7.23
C CYS A 44 -2.93 -2.89 8.77
N PRO A 45 -3.29 -1.85 9.55
CA PRO A 45 -3.27 -1.94 11.01
C PRO A 45 -4.33 -2.91 11.56
N SER A 46 -5.38 -3.21 10.77
CA SER A 46 -6.49 -4.06 11.19
C SER A 46 -6.21 -5.55 11.02
N CYS A 47 -5.64 -5.97 9.88
CA CYS A 47 -5.44 -7.39 9.56
C CYS A 47 -3.96 -7.79 9.42
N GLY A 48 -3.04 -6.82 9.32
CA GLY A 48 -1.60 -7.07 9.16
C GLY A 48 -1.15 -7.41 7.73
N ASP A 49 -2.06 -7.43 6.76
CA ASP A 49 -1.70 -7.66 5.36
C ASP A 49 -0.95 -6.46 4.77
N LEU A 50 -0.03 -6.72 3.84
CA LEU A 50 0.62 -5.69 3.04
C LEU A 50 -0.34 -5.24 1.93
N VAL A 51 -0.76 -3.98 1.99
CA VAL A 51 -1.80 -3.42 1.12
C VAL A 51 -1.34 -2.15 0.42
N ARG A 52 -2.13 -1.69 -0.56
CA ARG A 52 -1.89 -0.42 -1.26
C ARG A 52 -1.78 0.71 -0.25
N ASP A 53 -0.77 1.54 -0.43
CA ASP A 53 -0.76 2.86 0.18
C ASP A 53 -1.53 3.83 -0.74
N LYS A 54 -2.60 4.43 -0.23
CA LYS A 54 -3.46 5.38 -0.97
C LYS A 54 -3.18 6.84 -0.63
N SER A 55 -2.03 7.14 -0.03
CA SER A 55 -1.71 8.52 0.31
C SER A 55 -1.52 9.35 -0.95
N GLU A 56 -2.26 10.47 -1.00
CA GLU A 56 -2.12 11.48 -2.05
C GLU A 56 -0.76 12.17 -2.02
N THR A 57 -0.16 12.27 -0.83
CA THR A 57 1.16 12.87 -0.65
C THR A 57 2.21 11.86 -0.26
N VAL A 58 3.45 12.09 -0.69
CA VAL A 58 4.58 11.25 -0.29
C VAL A 58 4.83 11.32 1.22
N GLN A 59 4.40 12.41 1.87
CA GLN A 59 4.62 12.71 3.28
C GLN A 59 3.71 11.93 4.23
N GLU A 60 2.67 11.31 3.70
CA GLU A 60 1.70 10.53 4.46
C GLU A 60 1.78 9.05 4.08
N VAL A 61 1.22 8.21 4.94
CA VAL A 61 1.03 6.78 4.68
C VAL A 61 -0.37 6.41 5.16
N HIS A 62 -1.20 5.99 4.21
CA HIS A 62 -2.63 5.69 4.36
C HIS A 62 -2.85 4.30 3.74
N PRO A 63 -2.67 3.20 4.48
CA PRO A 63 -2.96 1.86 3.97
C PRO A 63 -4.45 1.73 3.65
N HIS A 64 -4.79 1.27 2.45
CA HIS A 64 -6.15 0.87 2.08
C HIS A 64 -6.24 -0.64 1.94
N CYS A 65 -7.04 -1.28 2.79
CA CYS A 65 -7.22 -2.72 2.75
C CYS A 65 -8.61 -3.07 2.22
N GLU A 66 -8.69 -3.62 1.02
CA GLU A 66 -9.99 -3.98 0.44
C GLU A 66 -10.76 -5.04 1.24
N LYS A 67 -10.04 -5.88 2.00
CA LYS A 67 -10.65 -6.87 2.89
C LYS A 67 -11.29 -6.25 4.14
N CYS A 68 -10.74 -5.14 4.63
CA CYS A 68 -11.19 -4.49 5.86
C CYS A 68 -12.15 -3.33 5.58
N ASP A 69 -11.83 -2.52 4.58
CA ASP A 69 -12.46 -1.22 4.30
C ASP A 69 -13.35 -1.26 3.05
N GLY A 70 -13.35 -2.37 2.31
CA GLY A 70 -14.07 -2.52 1.05
C GLY A 70 -13.28 -2.04 -0.18
N PRO A 71 -13.84 -2.21 -1.39
CA PRO A 71 -13.16 -1.88 -2.64
C PRO A 71 -12.68 -0.43 -2.67
N PHE A 72 -11.52 -0.21 -3.28
CA PHE A 72 -11.00 1.13 -3.53
C PHE A 72 -11.57 1.65 -4.85
N TYR A 73 -12.37 2.72 -4.77
CA TYR A 73 -12.81 3.48 -5.94
C TYR A 73 -11.90 4.70 -6.04
N ASP A 74 -11.13 4.80 -7.11
CA ASP A 74 -10.50 6.06 -7.50
C ASP A 74 -11.64 6.86 -8.14
N ASP A 75 -12.05 8.00 -7.57
CA ASP A 75 -13.12 8.89 -8.07
C ASP A 75 -12.72 9.56 -9.41
N GLU A 76 -12.18 8.81 -10.38
CA GLU A 76 -11.93 9.25 -11.76
C GLU A 76 -12.87 8.60 -12.79
N ASP A 77 -13.80 7.72 -12.36
CA ASP A 77 -14.87 7.17 -13.20
C ASP A 77 -16.22 7.89 -12.94
N GLU A 78 -16.25 9.22 -13.05
CA GLU A 78 -17.48 9.94 -13.40
C GLU A 78 -17.56 10.03 -14.93
N GLU A 79 -18.08 8.98 -15.58
CA GLU A 79 -18.53 9.07 -16.97
C GLU A 79 -19.71 10.05 -17.05
N ASP A 80 -19.44 11.20 -17.68
CA ASP A 80 -20.39 12.23 -18.13
C ASP A 80 -21.45 11.61 -19.06
N ASP A 81 -22.65 11.34 -18.54
CA ASP A 81 -23.86 11.12 -19.35
C ASP A 81 -24.88 12.23 -19.01
N GLY A 82 -24.79 13.32 -19.76
CA GLY A 82 -25.71 14.46 -19.73
C GLY A 82 -25.94 15.07 -21.11
#